data_AF-A0A9P6FHQ2-F1
#
_entry.id   AF-A0A9P6FHQ2-F1
#
_cell.length_a   1.000
_cell.length_b   1.000
_cell.length_c   1.000
_cell.angle_alpha   90.00
_cell.angle_beta   90.00
_cell.angle_gamma   90.00
#
_symmetry.space_group_name_H-M   'P 1'
#
loop_
_entity.id
_entity.type
_entity.pdbx_description
1 polymer ?
#
loop_
_entity_poly.entity_id
_entity_poly.type
_entity_poly.pdbx_seq_one_letter_code
_entity_poly.pdbx_strand_id
1 'polypeptide(L)'
;MVVINSALLAKKFPQLPAHDVDDLVNQFRRFDIDGRGQIDQKDLVKVIQEIGEGQSYDQIRATIKAVDINATGKVEVDEFLEIVSKLREGGANQQTSGKKVIQVKGANNNITHSMNDDERSEFTAHINSVLAGDLHIGDRIPIPTHTMQVFDECRDGLLLCKLINDSVPDTIDERVLNVKNKLSNFQIIENNNVAINSAKAIGCSVVNIGPQDIMDGREHLILGLIWQIIKAGLLSKIDIRLHPELYRLLEEDESLEKFLRLPPEQILLRWFNYHLKAAGWHRTTDVKDGENYTVLLNQLAPDLCSRAPLRENDLFSRAEQVLQNAEKLNCRKYLSPQSLVAGNPKLNLAFVANLFNTHPGLDPLEEVERPELPDVEGDREARVFALWLNSLDVDPFVNNLYVDLQDGTILLQAFDKMHPGIVDWKRVTRRLPLNRFKQVENTNYAIMIGQHLRYTLVNMQGADIVDGSPTLTLGIVWQMMRENVTQTMKKLSKSGRDITDMEMIRWANETVQRGGKTSKVSSFKDSSFKTGVFVCDVLNGVRPGSVDYAMVSRGTNLEDAKLNAKYAISVARKIGAVIFVLPEDIIECRAKLILTFIGSLMAIDAAGKA
;
A
#
# COMPACT_ATOMS: atom_id res chain seq x y z
N MET A 1 22.93 29.72 -22.67
CA MET A 1 23.22 28.40 -23.26
C MET A 1 24.62 28.01 -22.81
N VAL A 2 24.76 26.91 -22.08
CA VAL A 2 26.07 26.44 -21.59
C VAL A 2 26.92 26.00 -22.79
N VAL A 3 28.16 26.46 -22.86
CA VAL A 3 29.07 26.11 -23.97
C VAL A 3 29.66 24.73 -23.68
N ILE A 4 29.13 23.71 -24.37
CA ILE A 4 29.67 22.34 -24.33
C ILE A 4 30.85 22.26 -25.31
N ASN A 5 32.06 22.03 -24.80
CA ASN A 5 33.29 21.93 -25.59
C ASN A 5 33.56 20.48 -25.97
N SER A 6 33.10 20.06 -27.16
CA SER A 6 33.26 18.69 -27.63
C SER A 6 34.72 18.26 -27.84
N ALA A 7 35.64 19.16 -28.14
CA ALA A 7 37.08 18.85 -28.23
C ALA A 7 37.68 18.49 -26.86
N LEU A 8 37.18 19.07 -25.77
CA LEU A 8 37.57 18.70 -24.40
C LEU A 8 36.98 17.33 -24.03
N LEU A 9 35.73 17.07 -24.41
CA LEU A 9 35.05 15.81 -24.16
C LEU A 9 35.69 14.64 -24.92
N ALA A 10 36.08 14.84 -26.17
CA ALA A 10 36.80 13.84 -26.95
C ALA A 10 38.16 13.46 -26.33
N LYS A 11 38.81 14.38 -25.60
CA LYS A 11 40.02 14.06 -24.83
C LYS A 11 39.72 13.28 -23.55
N LYS A 12 38.56 13.53 -22.92
CA LYS A 12 38.12 12.86 -21.68
C LYS A 12 37.63 11.43 -21.93
N PHE A 13 37.07 11.17 -23.12
CA PHE A 13 36.55 9.87 -23.55
C PHE A 13 37.29 9.36 -24.80
N PRO A 14 38.60 9.01 -24.70
CA PRO A 14 39.41 8.60 -25.86
C PRO A 14 38.93 7.31 -26.54
N GLN A 15 38.12 6.51 -25.86
CA GLN A 15 37.49 5.30 -26.38
C GLN A 15 36.34 5.58 -27.36
N LEU A 16 35.84 6.82 -27.42
CA LEU A 16 34.88 7.29 -28.42
C LEU A 16 35.61 8.09 -29.51
N PRO A 17 35.45 7.77 -30.81
CA PRO A 17 36.01 8.59 -31.89
C PRO A 17 35.56 10.05 -31.79
N ALA A 18 36.43 11.02 -32.10
CA ALA A 18 36.11 12.44 -31.94
C ALA A 18 34.88 12.89 -32.74
N HIS A 19 34.67 12.33 -33.94
CA HIS A 19 33.46 12.55 -34.74
C HIS A 19 32.19 12.04 -34.04
N ASP A 20 32.26 10.88 -33.40
CA ASP A 20 31.13 10.32 -32.65
C ASP A 20 30.78 11.18 -31.44
N VAL A 21 31.77 11.76 -30.76
CA VAL A 21 31.52 12.66 -29.62
C VAL A 21 30.76 13.91 -30.07
N ASP A 22 31.09 14.49 -31.22
CA ASP A 22 30.34 15.63 -31.77
C ASP A 22 28.89 15.24 -32.11
N ASP A 23 28.68 14.08 -32.73
CA ASP A 23 27.34 13.56 -33.05
C ASP A 23 26.50 13.28 -31.79
N LEU A 24 27.09 12.66 -30.77
CA LEU A 24 26.45 12.37 -29.49
C LEU A 24 26.07 13.67 -28.76
N VAL A 25 26.95 14.67 -28.74
CA VAL A 25 26.65 15.99 -28.16
C VAL A 25 25.51 16.68 -28.92
N ASN A 26 25.46 16.55 -30.25
CA ASN A 26 24.37 17.12 -31.04
C ASN A 26 23.03 16.43 -30.76
N GLN A 27 23.02 15.11 -30.56
CA GLN A 27 21.82 14.37 -30.17
C GLN A 27 21.35 14.76 -28.75
N PHE A 28 22.27 14.85 -27.79
CA PHE A 28 21.99 15.33 -26.43
C PHE A 28 21.32 16.72 -26.44
N ARG A 29 21.84 17.64 -27.27
CA ARG A 29 21.29 19.00 -27.40
C ARG A 29 19.85 19.05 -27.89
N ARG A 30 19.35 18.02 -28.58
CA ARG A 30 17.93 17.97 -29.01
C ARG A 30 16.99 17.79 -27.81
N PHE A 31 17.48 17.19 -26.73
CA PHE A 31 16.72 16.93 -25.51
C PHE A 31 17.02 17.95 -24.40
N ASP A 32 18.15 18.67 -24.46
CA ASP A 32 18.44 19.85 -23.62
C ASP A 32 17.73 21.10 -24.13
N ILE A 33 16.39 21.09 -24.07
CA ILE A 33 15.53 22.18 -24.57
C ILE A 33 15.86 23.53 -23.90
N ASP A 34 16.28 23.49 -22.63
CA ASP A 34 16.58 24.69 -21.83
C ASP A 34 18.02 25.20 -22.01
N GLY A 35 18.87 24.47 -22.77
CA GLY A 35 20.26 24.81 -23.03
C GLY A 35 21.13 24.92 -21.78
N ARG A 36 20.82 24.13 -20.74
CA ARG A 36 21.51 24.14 -19.44
C ARG A 36 22.66 23.13 -19.36
N GLY A 37 22.91 22.37 -20.42
CA GLY A 37 23.92 21.31 -20.45
C GLY A 37 23.51 20.05 -19.69
N GLN A 38 22.21 19.86 -19.45
CA GLN A 38 21.67 18.75 -18.66
C GLN A 38 20.28 18.33 -19.17
N ILE A 39 20.00 17.02 -19.18
CA ILE A 39 18.69 16.45 -19.54
C ILE A 39 18.08 15.71 -18.35
N ASP A 40 16.78 15.43 -18.41
CA ASP A 40 16.12 14.57 -17.43
C ASP A 40 16.46 13.10 -17.66
N GLN A 41 16.59 12.31 -16.59
CA GLN A 41 16.85 10.87 -16.69
C GLN A 41 15.81 10.11 -17.55
N LYS A 42 14.55 10.58 -17.58
CA LYS A 42 13.50 10.01 -18.44
C LYS A 42 13.77 10.25 -19.93
N ASP A 43 14.37 11.40 -20.26
CA ASP A 43 14.71 11.75 -21.64
C ASP A 43 15.98 11.02 -22.08
N LEU A 44 16.92 10.77 -21.17
CA LEU A 44 18.14 10.01 -21.42
C LEU A 44 17.87 8.65 -22.07
N VAL A 45 16.90 7.88 -21.56
CA VAL A 45 16.58 6.55 -22.11
C VAL A 45 16.11 6.67 -23.57
N LYS A 46 15.29 7.68 -23.88
CA LYS A 46 14.83 7.95 -25.24
C LYS A 46 15.98 8.37 -26.14
N VAL A 47 16.86 9.24 -25.66
CA VAL A 47 18.06 9.67 -26.40
C VAL A 47 18.87 8.44 -26.78
N ILE A 48 19.22 7.58 -25.81
CA ILE A 48 20.04 6.36 -26.02
C ILE A 48 19.37 5.40 -27.00
N GLN A 49 18.05 5.23 -26.93
CA GLN A 49 17.30 4.41 -27.88
C GLN A 49 17.31 4.99 -29.30
N GLU A 50 17.24 6.32 -29.47
CA GLU A 50 17.34 7.00 -30.76
C GLU A 50 18.73 6.91 -31.40
N ILE A 51 19.80 6.81 -30.59
CA ILE A 51 21.18 6.59 -31.09
C ILE A 51 21.30 5.20 -31.76
N GLY A 52 20.35 4.30 -31.51
CA GLY A 52 20.27 3.01 -32.20
C GLY A 52 21.28 1.99 -31.71
N GLU A 53 21.74 2.07 -30.45
CA GLU A 53 22.74 1.14 -29.91
C GLU A 53 22.22 -0.29 -29.67
N GLY A 54 20.96 -0.57 -30.02
CA GLY A 54 20.33 -1.90 -29.86
C GLY A 54 20.21 -2.39 -28.42
N GLN A 55 20.42 -1.50 -27.45
CA GLN A 55 20.42 -1.83 -26.02
C GLN A 55 18.98 -1.91 -25.49
N SER A 56 18.72 -2.90 -24.64
CA SER A 56 17.43 -3.03 -23.96
C SER A 56 17.25 -1.95 -22.89
N TYR A 57 15.99 -1.64 -22.54
CA TYR A 57 15.66 -0.71 -21.46
C TYR A 57 16.42 -1.04 -20.15
N ASP A 58 16.45 -2.33 -19.80
CA ASP A 58 17.09 -2.81 -18.58
C ASP A 58 18.62 -2.66 -18.61
N GLN A 59 19.25 -2.82 -19.77
CA GLN A 59 20.69 -2.57 -19.93
C GLN A 59 21.01 -1.08 -19.73
N ILE A 60 20.24 -0.19 -20.35
CA ILE A 60 20.38 1.25 -20.19
C ILE A 60 20.20 1.64 -18.72
N ARG A 61 19.14 1.15 -18.09
CA ARG A 61 18.83 1.39 -16.67
C ARG A 61 19.93 0.88 -15.73
N ALA A 62 20.49 -0.30 -16.00
CA ALA A 62 21.59 -0.86 -15.21
C ALA A 62 22.86 0.00 -15.34
N THR A 63 23.18 0.48 -16.55
CA THR A 63 24.33 1.37 -16.78
C THR A 63 24.16 2.71 -16.08
N ILE A 64 22.96 3.30 -16.14
CA ILE A 64 22.63 4.53 -15.40
C ILE A 64 22.90 4.35 -13.91
N LYS A 65 22.46 3.23 -13.32
CA LYS A 65 22.70 2.93 -11.91
C LYS A 65 24.19 2.73 -11.58
N ALA A 66 24.99 2.27 -12.54
CA ALA A 66 26.42 2.02 -12.37
C ALA A 66 27.29 3.27 -12.55
N VAL A 67 26.80 4.30 -13.25
CA VAL A 67 27.49 5.59 -13.45
C VAL A 67 27.26 6.54 -12.26
N ASP A 68 26.39 6.17 -11.31
CA ASP A 68 26.05 6.98 -10.13
C ASP A 68 25.62 8.40 -10.50
N ILE A 69 24.68 8.49 -11.46
CA ILE A 69 24.08 9.77 -11.84
C ILE A 69 23.51 10.42 -10.58
N ASN A 70 23.92 11.66 -10.35
CA ASN A 70 23.58 12.45 -9.17
C ASN A 70 22.10 12.30 -8.77
N ALA A 71 21.83 12.31 -7.45
CA ALA A 71 20.48 12.25 -6.88
C ALA A 71 19.54 13.42 -7.28
N THR A 72 19.99 14.30 -8.17
CA THR A 72 19.24 15.42 -8.74
C THR A 72 18.28 15.00 -9.85
N GLY A 73 18.40 13.77 -10.39
CA GLY A 73 17.58 13.28 -11.49
C GLY A 73 17.89 13.94 -12.85
N LYS A 74 18.97 14.71 -12.90
CA LYS A 74 19.51 15.37 -14.09
C LYS A 74 20.78 14.65 -14.54
N VAL A 75 20.97 14.58 -15.85
CA VAL A 75 22.11 13.93 -16.49
C VAL A 75 22.90 15.00 -17.24
N GLU A 76 24.14 15.24 -16.83
CA GLU A 76 25.06 16.12 -17.53
C GLU A 76 25.63 15.46 -18.79
N VAL A 77 26.13 16.26 -19.74
CA VAL A 77 26.70 15.75 -21.00
C VAL A 77 27.83 14.75 -20.75
N ASP A 78 28.67 15.01 -19.74
CA ASP A 78 29.79 14.13 -19.38
C ASP A 78 29.31 12.76 -18.91
N GLU A 79 28.27 12.75 -18.07
CA GLU A 79 27.64 11.51 -17.56
C GLU A 79 26.95 10.75 -18.71
N PHE A 80 26.29 11.48 -19.62
CA PHE A 80 25.70 10.90 -20.83
C PHE A 80 26.75 10.19 -21.69
N LEU A 81 27.89 10.83 -21.95
CA LEU A 81 28.98 10.23 -22.73
C LEU A 81 29.60 9.02 -22.01
N GLU A 82 29.71 9.05 -20.69
CA GLU A 82 30.17 7.90 -19.91
C GLU A 82 29.20 6.71 -20.04
N ILE A 83 27.89 6.96 -19.99
CA ILE A 83 26.86 5.92 -20.16
C ILE A 83 26.95 5.30 -21.54
N VAL A 84 27.00 6.13 -22.59
CA VAL A 84 27.12 5.67 -23.98
C VAL A 84 28.42 4.86 -24.18
N SER A 85 29.54 5.32 -23.61
CA SER A 85 30.81 4.59 -23.65
C SER A 85 30.67 3.18 -23.04
N LYS A 86 30.11 3.08 -21.82
CA LYS A 86 29.92 1.79 -21.13
C LYS A 86 28.96 0.86 -21.87
N LEU A 87 27.91 1.40 -22.50
CA LEU A 87 26.98 0.62 -23.30
C LEU A 87 27.66 0.02 -24.55
N ARG A 88 28.49 0.82 -25.24
CA ARG A 88 29.27 0.33 -26.40
C ARG A 88 30.31 -0.72 -26.01
N GLU A 89 30.99 -0.54 -24.88
CA GLU A 89 31.93 -1.53 -24.34
C GLU A 89 31.23 -2.85 -23.95
N GLY A 90 30.04 -2.77 -23.37
CA GLY A 90 29.22 -3.93 -22.99
C GLY A 90 28.62 -4.67 -24.19
N GLY A 91 28.27 -3.94 -25.27
CA GLY A 91 27.72 -4.50 -26.50
C GLY A 91 28.73 -5.30 -27.33
N ALA A 92 30.02 -4.94 -27.28
CA ALA A 92 31.08 -5.66 -28.02
C ALA A 92 31.36 -7.08 -27.48
N ASN A 93 30.99 -7.38 -26.24
CA ASN A 93 31.25 -8.67 -25.58
C ASN A 93 30.05 -9.65 -25.55
N GLN A 94 28.91 -9.35 -26.17
CA GLN A 94 27.68 -10.14 -26.05
C GLN A 94 27.31 -11.02 -27.26
N GLN A 95 28.13 -11.11 -28.31
CA GLN A 95 27.84 -12.02 -29.43
C GLN A 95 27.98 -13.52 -29.10
N THR A 96 28.40 -13.90 -27.89
CA THR A 96 28.46 -15.32 -27.47
C THR A 96 28.05 -15.47 -26.01
N SER A 97 26.77 -15.76 -25.73
CA SER A 97 26.27 -16.68 -24.68
C SER A 97 24.81 -16.39 -24.32
N GLY A 98 23.95 -17.40 -24.42
CA GLY A 98 22.53 -17.32 -24.10
C GLY A 98 22.23 -17.03 -22.61
N LYS A 99 21.00 -16.52 -22.39
CA LYS A 99 20.27 -16.37 -21.12
C LYS A 99 21.11 -16.54 -19.85
N LYS A 100 21.80 -15.48 -19.44
CA LYS A 100 22.25 -15.32 -18.04
C LYS A 100 21.36 -14.31 -17.35
N VAL A 101 20.79 -14.75 -16.23
CA VAL A 101 20.09 -13.94 -15.22
C VAL A 101 20.92 -12.68 -14.92
N ILE A 102 20.30 -11.51 -15.07
CA ILE A 102 20.94 -10.23 -14.76
C ILE A 102 21.08 -10.14 -13.24
N GLN A 103 22.26 -10.51 -12.71
CA GLN A 103 22.63 -10.28 -11.32
C GLN A 103 22.94 -8.80 -11.11
N VAL A 104 21.99 -8.06 -10.55
CA VAL A 104 22.20 -6.68 -10.12
C VAL A 104 23.02 -6.69 -8.82
N LYS A 105 24.34 -6.51 -8.92
CA LYS A 105 25.20 -6.23 -7.76
C LYS A 105 24.98 -4.79 -7.30
N GLY A 106 24.27 -4.61 -6.19
CA GLY A 106 24.20 -3.34 -5.48
C GLY A 106 25.47 -3.10 -4.65
N ALA A 107 25.83 -1.82 -4.45
CA ALA A 107 27.05 -1.37 -3.78
C ALA A 107 27.16 -1.68 -2.26
N ASN A 108 26.35 -2.59 -1.73
CA ASN A 108 26.51 -3.12 -0.37
C ASN A 108 26.52 -4.66 -0.42
N ASN A 109 27.65 -5.25 -0.08
CA ASN A 109 27.82 -6.69 0.09
C ASN A 109 26.84 -7.21 1.16
N ASN A 110 25.74 -7.87 0.75
CA ASN A 110 25.24 -9.16 1.30
C ASN A 110 23.73 -9.47 1.13
N ILE A 111 22.94 -8.76 0.31
CA ILE A 111 21.58 -9.25 -0.01
C ILE A 111 21.26 -9.06 -1.50
N THR A 112 21.42 -10.12 -2.29
CA THR A 112 20.79 -10.25 -3.61
C THR A 112 19.30 -10.50 -3.43
N HIS A 113 18.48 -9.45 -3.50
CA HIS A 113 17.04 -9.62 -3.69
C HIS A 113 16.79 -10.07 -5.13
N SER A 114 16.71 -11.38 -5.38
CA SER A 114 16.21 -11.90 -6.65
C SER A 114 14.72 -11.56 -6.75
N MET A 115 14.40 -10.52 -7.50
CA MET A 115 13.02 -10.13 -7.78
C MET A 115 12.33 -11.24 -8.58
N ASN A 116 11.08 -11.54 -8.27
CA ASN A 116 10.31 -12.54 -9.01
C ASN A 116 9.78 -11.91 -10.31
N ASP A 117 10.35 -12.31 -11.45
CA ASP A 117 10.00 -11.79 -12.76
C ASP A 117 8.52 -12.06 -13.13
N ASP A 118 7.96 -13.19 -12.68
CA ASP A 118 6.55 -13.52 -12.90
C ASP A 118 5.65 -12.53 -12.14
N GLU A 119 5.97 -12.23 -10.88
CA GLU A 119 5.24 -11.24 -10.08
C GLU A 119 5.28 -9.86 -10.73
N ARG A 120 6.47 -9.41 -11.18
CA ARG A 120 6.61 -8.13 -11.88
C ARG A 120 5.74 -8.09 -13.13
N SER A 121 5.83 -9.12 -13.98
CA SER A 121 5.11 -9.18 -15.25
C SER A 121 3.59 -9.13 -15.03
N GLU A 122 3.07 -9.97 -14.14
CA GLU A 122 1.64 -10.11 -13.88
C GLU A 122 1.05 -8.89 -13.16
N PHE A 123 1.78 -8.30 -12.21
CA PHE A 123 1.34 -7.05 -11.59
C PHE A 123 1.37 -5.87 -12.57
N THR A 124 2.35 -5.82 -13.47
CA THR A 124 2.41 -4.79 -14.53
C THR A 124 1.26 -4.96 -15.52
N ALA A 125 0.93 -6.19 -15.92
CA ALA A 125 -0.24 -6.49 -16.75
C ALA A 125 -1.54 -6.06 -16.07
N HIS A 126 -1.69 -6.32 -14.77
CA HIS A 126 -2.84 -5.85 -14.00
C HIS A 126 -2.93 -4.31 -13.97
N ILE A 127 -1.83 -3.62 -13.67
CA ILE A 127 -1.75 -2.14 -13.70
C ILE A 127 -2.19 -1.60 -15.07
N ASN A 128 -1.67 -2.17 -16.16
CA ASN A 128 -2.04 -1.76 -17.51
C ASN A 128 -3.53 -1.94 -17.80
N SER A 129 -4.14 -3.01 -17.26
CA SER A 129 -5.56 -3.28 -17.46
C SER A 129 -6.45 -2.33 -16.68
N VAL A 130 -6.10 -1.99 -15.43
CA VAL A 130 -6.99 -1.21 -14.54
C VAL A 130 -6.79 0.29 -14.67
N LEU A 131 -5.60 0.74 -15.06
CA LEU A 131 -5.28 2.15 -15.26
C LEU A 131 -5.31 2.58 -16.74
N ALA A 132 -5.85 1.73 -17.61
CA ALA A 132 -6.05 2.06 -19.03
C ALA A 132 -6.96 3.28 -19.18
N GLY A 133 -6.49 4.29 -19.91
CA GLY A 133 -7.26 5.52 -20.16
C GLY A 133 -7.35 6.48 -18.97
N ASP A 134 -6.52 6.31 -17.93
CA ASP A 134 -6.46 7.28 -16.82
C ASP A 134 -6.07 8.68 -17.33
N LEU A 135 -6.75 9.70 -16.82
CA LEU A 135 -6.59 11.10 -17.25
C LEU A 135 -5.17 11.65 -17.05
N HIS A 136 -4.46 11.21 -16.02
CA HIS A 136 -3.18 11.79 -15.59
C HIS A 136 -1.98 10.95 -16.00
N ILE A 137 -2.13 9.63 -16.10
CA ILE A 137 -1.05 8.71 -16.43
C ILE A 137 -1.30 7.88 -17.70
N GLY A 138 -2.38 8.16 -18.45
CA GLY A 138 -2.74 7.42 -19.66
C GLY A 138 -1.61 7.33 -20.68
N ASP A 139 -0.85 8.41 -20.88
CA ASP A 139 0.31 8.45 -21.79
C ASP A 139 1.48 7.53 -21.38
N ARG A 140 1.44 6.97 -20.16
CA ARG A 140 2.43 6.02 -19.62
C ARG A 140 2.00 4.56 -19.78
N ILE A 141 0.72 4.33 -20.10
CA ILE A 141 0.11 3.01 -20.17
C ILE A 141 -0.12 2.65 -21.66
N PRO A 142 0.24 1.44 -22.13
CA PRO A 142 0.74 0.31 -21.36
C PRO A 142 2.25 0.34 -21.09
N ILE A 143 2.63 -0.07 -19.88
CA ILE A 143 4.02 -0.32 -19.48
C ILE A 143 4.44 -1.72 -19.97
N PRO A 144 5.62 -1.88 -20.59
CA PRO A 144 6.12 -3.19 -21.01
C PRO A 144 6.34 -4.15 -19.81
N THR A 145 5.65 -5.29 -19.82
CA THR A 145 5.61 -6.25 -18.70
C THR A 145 6.93 -7.00 -18.45
N HIS A 146 7.79 -7.08 -19.46
CA HIS A 146 9.06 -7.80 -19.42
C HIS A 146 10.26 -6.91 -19.07
N THR A 147 10.03 -5.64 -18.69
CA THR A 147 11.09 -4.68 -18.36
C THR A 147 10.95 -4.17 -16.93
N MET A 148 11.99 -3.51 -16.43
CA MET A 148 11.98 -2.83 -15.13
C MET A 148 11.31 -1.44 -15.17
N GLN A 149 10.69 -1.05 -16.29
CA GLN A 149 10.10 0.29 -16.46
C GLN A 149 9.03 0.62 -15.42
N VAL A 150 8.26 -0.38 -14.97
CA VAL A 150 7.23 -0.19 -13.93
C VAL A 150 7.77 0.50 -12.67
N PHE A 151 9.02 0.24 -12.29
CA PHE A 151 9.63 0.85 -11.11
C PHE A 151 9.96 2.33 -11.30
N ASP A 152 10.30 2.72 -12.53
CA ASP A 152 10.61 4.11 -12.86
C ASP A 152 9.32 4.94 -13.00
N GLU A 153 8.23 4.32 -13.48
CA GLU A 153 6.90 4.94 -13.53
C GLU A 153 6.28 5.13 -12.13
N CYS A 154 6.70 4.36 -11.12
CA CYS A 154 6.27 4.52 -9.74
C CYS A 154 6.94 5.68 -8.99
N ARG A 155 8.08 6.20 -9.47
CA ARG A 155 8.95 7.10 -8.68
C ARG A 155 8.27 8.40 -8.25
N ASP A 156 7.36 8.92 -9.06
CA ASP A 156 6.61 10.16 -8.79
C ASP A 156 5.32 9.98 -7.98
N GLY A 157 5.03 8.74 -7.58
CA GLY A 157 3.92 8.37 -6.72
C GLY A 157 2.56 8.34 -7.40
N LEU A 158 2.41 8.85 -8.63
CA LEU A 158 1.11 8.94 -9.29
C LEU A 158 0.54 7.56 -9.59
N LEU A 159 1.34 6.67 -10.18
CA LEU A 159 0.91 5.31 -10.51
C LEU A 159 0.42 4.55 -9.27
N LEU A 160 1.15 4.64 -8.16
CA LEU A 160 0.78 4.02 -6.89
C LEU A 160 -0.49 4.62 -6.30
N CYS A 161 -0.65 5.94 -6.33
CA CYS A 161 -1.87 6.60 -5.86
C CYS A 161 -3.10 6.17 -6.68
N LYS A 162 -2.96 6.08 -8.00
CA LYS A 162 -4.03 5.61 -8.90
C LYS A 162 -4.39 4.15 -8.64
N LEU A 163 -3.39 3.28 -8.47
CA LEU A 163 -3.61 1.87 -8.13
C LEU A 163 -4.31 1.70 -6.78
N ILE A 164 -3.99 2.55 -5.79
CA ILE A 164 -4.70 2.57 -4.49
C ILE A 164 -6.19 2.89 -4.67
N ASN A 165 -6.53 3.90 -5.47
CA ASN A 165 -7.93 4.26 -5.74
C ASN A 165 -8.67 3.20 -6.57
N ASP A 166 -7.99 2.48 -7.47
CA ASP A 166 -8.60 1.32 -8.15
C ASP A 166 -8.89 0.19 -7.16
N SER A 167 -7.93 -0.12 -6.29
CA SER A 167 -8.05 -1.21 -5.30
C SER A 167 -9.09 -0.92 -4.23
N VAL A 168 -9.09 0.30 -3.68
CA VAL A 168 -10.06 0.77 -2.69
C VAL A 168 -10.51 2.17 -3.10
N PRO A 169 -11.66 2.28 -3.80
CA PRO A 169 -12.21 3.55 -4.24
C PRO A 169 -12.34 4.57 -3.11
N ASP A 170 -12.22 5.84 -3.48
CA ASP A 170 -12.34 6.98 -2.57
C ASP A 170 -11.30 7.09 -1.44
N THR A 171 -10.22 6.31 -1.50
CA THR A 171 -9.12 6.39 -0.51
C THR A 171 -8.34 7.69 -0.60
N ILE A 172 -8.07 8.17 -1.83
CA ILE A 172 -7.29 9.37 -2.12
C ILE A 172 -8.16 10.35 -2.91
N ASP A 173 -8.23 11.60 -2.43
CA ASP A 173 -8.73 12.71 -3.24
C ASP A 173 -7.64 13.15 -4.22
N GLU A 174 -7.80 12.80 -5.49
CA GLU A 174 -6.77 13.02 -6.50
C GLU A 174 -6.45 14.49 -6.76
N ARG A 175 -7.32 15.42 -6.34
CA ARG A 175 -7.07 16.86 -6.44
C ARG A 175 -5.87 17.30 -5.62
N VAL A 176 -5.44 16.51 -4.62
CA VAL A 176 -4.23 16.82 -3.83
C VAL A 176 -2.94 16.42 -4.56
N LEU A 177 -3.01 15.55 -5.57
CA LEU A 177 -1.84 15.02 -6.24
C LEU A 177 -1.19 16.09 -7.11
N ASN A 178 0.14 16.13 -7.08
CA ASN A 178 0.90 16.98 -7.98
C ASN A 178 0.95 16.30 -9.35
N VAL A 179 0.17 16.81 -10.31
CA VAL A 179 0.07 16.28 -11.69
C VAL A 179 0.65 17.31 -12.66
N LYS A 180 1.91 17.15 -13.07
CA LYS A 180 2.60 17.99 -14.07
C LYS A 180 3.58 17.14 -14.87
N ASN A 181 3.94 17.59 -16.07
CA ASN A 181 4.95 16.91 -16.92
C ASN A 181 6.32 16.78 -16.23
N LYS A 182 6.71 17.79 -15.46
CA LYS A 182 7.94 17.79 -14.66
C LYS A 182 7.60 18.20 -13.22
N LEU A 183 7.88 17.30 -12.29
CA LEU A 183 7.69 17.50 -10.86
C LEU A 183 9.03 17.78 -10.20
N SER A 184 9.05 18.66 -9.20
CA SER A 184 10.24 18.82 -8.35
C SER A 184 10.35 17.63 -7.38
N ASN A 185 11.55 17.36 -6.86
CA ASN A 185 11.76 16.32 -5.85
C ASN A 185 10.84 16.50 -4.64
N PHE A 186 10.58 17.74 -4.24
CA PHE A 186 9.63 18.05 -3.16
C PHE A 186 8.21 17.57 -3.50
N GLN A 187 7.72 17.85 -4.71
CA GLN A 187 6.38 17.42 -5.14
C GLN A 187 6.27 15.90 -5.30
N ILE A 188 7.36 15.24 -5.72
CA ILE A 188 7.45 13.78 -5.79
C ILE A 188 7.34 13.17 -4.38
N ILE A 189 8.11 13.70 -3.42
CA ILE A 189 8.04 13.27 -2.02
C ILE A 189 6.63 13.47 -1.45
N GLU A 190 5.95 14.58 -1.78
CA GLU A 190 4.56 14.80 -1.38
C GLU A 190 3.60 13.74 -1.95
N ASN A 191 3.70 13.40 -3.24
CA ASN A 191 2.89 12.33 -3.83
C ASN A 191 3.20 10.96 -3.19
N ASN A 192 4.49 10.67 -2.95
CA ASN A 192 4.91 9.43 -2.31
C ASN A 192 4.43 9.32 -0.85
N ASN A 193 4.36 10.44 -0.13
CA ASN A 193 3.73 10.49 1.20
C ASN A 193 2.23 10.15 1.12
N VAL A 194 1.51 10.67 0.12
CA VAL A 194 0.10 10.31 -0.10
C VAL A 194 -0.02 8.81 -0.35
N ALA A 195 0.81 8.24 -1.23
CA ALA A 195 0.79 6.82 -1.55
C ALA A 195 1.02 5.95 -0.31
N ILE A 196 2.09 6.19 0.45
CA ILE A 196 2.46 5.39 1.64
C ILE A 196 1.40 5.49 2.73
N ASN A 197 0.98 6.72 3.08
CA ASN A 197 0.03 6.91 4.17
C ASN A 197 -1.38 6.41 3.80
N SER A 198 -1.73 6.44 2.51
CA SER A 198 -3.00 5.86 2.03
C SER A 198 -2.94 4.34 1.97
N ALA A 199 -1.79 3.75 1.59
CA ALA A 199 -1.56 2.32 1.67
C ALA A 199 -1.72 1.79 3.11
N LYS A 200 -1.16 2.49 4.13
CA LYS A 200 -1.40 2.18 5.55
C LYS A 200 -2.88 2.15 5.90
N ALA A 201 -3.64 3.15 5.42
CA ALA A 201 -5.04 3.31 5.74
C ALA A 201 -5.95 2.23 5.11
N ILE A 202 -5.49 1.55 4.06
CA ILE A 202 -6.20 0.39 3.47
C ILE A 202 -5.66 -0.95 3.97
N GLY A 203 -4.79 -0.95 4.99
CA GLY A 203 -4.29 -2.17 5.63
C GLY A 203 -2.99 -2.73 5.02
N CYS A 204 -2.26 -1.97 4.20
CA CYS A 204 -0.94 -2.40 3.75
C CYS A 204 0.10 -2.22 4.87
N SER A 205 0.94 -3.24 5.09
CA SER A 205 2.14 -3.15 5.92
C SER A 205 3.29 -2.49 5.15
N VAL A 206 3.54 -1.21 5.45
CA VAL A 206 4.55 -0.38 4.77
C VAL A 206 5.62 0.12 5.75
N VAL A 207 6.01 -0.72 6.70
CA VAL A 207 6.91 -0.36 7.82
C VAL A 207 8.33 -0.06 7.34
N ASN A 208 8.77 -0.73 6.26
CA ASN A 208 10.13 -0.66 5.74
C ASN A 208 10.24 0.12 4.41
N ILE A 209 9.30 1.02 4.11
CA ILE A 209 9.34 1.84 2.89
C ILE A 209 9.02 3.31 3.20
N GLY A 210 9.95 4.20 2.83
CA GLY A 210 9.79 5.64 2.90
C GLY A 210 9.55 6.29 1.54
N PRO A 211 9.16 7.58 1.51
CA PRO A 211 8.90 8.30 0.25
C PRO A 211 10.16 8.43 -0.63
N GLN A 212 11.34 8.46 0.01
CA GLN A 212 12.62 8.45 -0.68
C GLN A 212 12.89 7.11 -1.37
N ASP A 213 12.54 5.98 -0.76
CA ASP A 213 12.74 4.65 -1.36
C ASP A 213 11.94 4.48 -2.66
N ILE A 214 10.73 5.06 -2.70
CA ILE A 214 9.91 5.09 -3.92
C ILE A 214 10.57 6.00 -4.97
N MET A 215 11.00 7.21 -4.58
CA MET A 215 11.65 8.15 -5.48
C MET A 215 12.96 7.59 -6.08
N ASP A 216 13.72 6.84 -5.27
CA ASP A 216 14.96 6.15 -5.66
C ASP A 216 14.69 4.91 -6.55
N GLY A 217 13.44 4.47 -6.68
CA GLY A 217 13.09 3.30 -7.46
C GLY A 217 13.56 1.97 -6.82
N ARG A 218 13.45 1.83 -5.49
CA ARG A 218 13.81 0.59 -4.76
C ARG A 218 12.87 -0.56 -5.15
N GLU A 219 13.25 -1.28 -6.19
CA GLU A 219 12.46 -2.34 -6.86
C GLU A 219 11.73 -3.30 -5.92
N HIS A 220 12.44 -3.92 -4.97
CA HIS A 220 11.85 -4.90 -4.05
C HIS A 220 10.78 -4.29 -3.11
N LEU A 221 10.97 -3.05 -2.68
CA LEU A 221 10.01 -2.33 -1.83
C LEU A 221 8.78 -1.92 -2.65
N ILE A 222 9.00 -1.40 -3.85
CA ILE A 222 7.92 -1.00 -4.77
C ILE A 222 7.09 -2.20 -5.19
N LEU A 223 7.72 -3.32 -5.58
CA LEU A 223 6.99 -4.54 -5.96
C LEU A 223 6.19 -5.11 -4.79
N GLY A 224 6.78 -5.10 -3.58
CA GLY A 224 6.10 -5.48 -2.35
C GLY A 224 4.89 -4.60 -2.04
N LEU A 225 5.00 -3.28 -2.25
CA LEU A 225 3.90 -2.34 -2.07
C LEU A 225 2.79 -2.55 -3.12
N ILE A 226 3.15 -2.70 -4.41
CA ILE A 226 2.19 -3.01 -5.48
C ILE A 226 1.38 -4.25 -5.13
N TRP A 227 2.05 -5.34 -4.71
CA TRP A 227 1.38 -6.56 -4.28
C TRP A 227 0.38 -6.30 -3.16
N GLN A 228 0.77 -5.56 -2.12
CA GLN A 228 -0.11 -5.31 -0.97
C GLN A 228 -1.33 -4.48 -1.35
N ILE A 229 -1.18 -3.50 -2.25
CA ILE A 229 -2.30 -2.71 -2.77
C ILE A 229 -3.27 -3.60 -3.55
N ILE A 230 -2.76 -4.40 -4.50
CA ILE A 230 -3.58 -5.35 -5.29
C ILE A 230 -4.28 -6.34 -4.37
N LYS A 231 -3.56 -6.90 -3.39
CA LYS A 231 -4.12 -7.84 -2.41
C LYS A 231 -5.25 -7.20 -1.63
N ALA A 232 -5.08 -5.97 -1.15
CA ALA A 232 -6.12 -5.24 -0.43
C ALA A 232 -7.40 -5.07 -1.28
N GLY A 233 -7.26 -4.70 -2.55
CA GLY A 233 -8.40 -4.54 -3.46
C GLY A 233 -9.10 -5.85 -3.86
N LEU A 234 -8.34 -6.94 -3.98
CA LEU A 234 -8.90 -8.26 -4.27
C LEU A 234 -9.68 -8.83 -3.07
N LEU A 235 -9.14 -8.68 -1.86
CA LEU A 235 -9.70 -9.27 -0.65
C LEU A 235 -10.79 -8.43 0.01
N SER A 236 -10.80 -7.10 -0.20
CA SER A 236 -11.85 -6.21 0.35
C SER A 236 -13.24 -6.51 -0.19
N LYS A 237 -13.32 -7.15 -1.36
CA LYS A 237 -14.57 -7.57 -2.00
C LYS A 237 -15.15 -8.84 -1.39
N ILE A 238 -14.37 -9.58 -0.61
CA ILE A 238 -14.74 -10.88 -0.04
C ILE A 238 -15.34 -10.65 1.34
N ASP A 239 -16.53 -10.06 1.34
CA ASP A 239 -17.25 -9.65 2.54
C ASP A 239 -18.73 -10.08 2.39
N ILE A 240 -19.33 -10.63 3.45
CA ILE A 240 -20.70 -11.14 3.40
C ILE A 240 -21.74 -10.04 3.13
N ARG A 241 -21.41 -8.76 3.39
CA ARG A 241 -22.26 -7.62 3.04
C ARG A 241 -22.36 -7.43 1.53
N LEU A 242 -21.27 -7.75 0.81
CA LEU A 242 -21.22 -7.69 -0.65
C LEU A 242 -21.71 -9.01 -1.26
N HIS A 243 -21.41 -10.13 -0.61
CA HIS A 243 -21.77 -11.49 -1.01
C HIS A 243 -22.53 -12.23 0.09
N PRO A 244 -23.83 -11.96 0.30
CA PRO A 244 -24.64 -12.66 1.31
C PRO A 244 -24.59 -14.18 1.17
N GLU A 245 -24.45 -14.68 -0.06
CA GLU A 245 -24.30 -16.09 -0.40
C GLU A 245 -23.10 -16.78 0.27
N LEU A 246 -22.11 -16.03 0.78
CA LEU A 246 -21.02 -16.57 1.60
C LEU A 246 -21.54 -17.30 2.85
N TYR A 247 -22.78 -17.05 3.28
CA TYR A 247 -23.44 -17.81 4.34
C TYR A 247 -23.46 -19.33 4.07
N ARG A 248 -23.45 -19.76 2.80
CA ARG A 248 -23.38 -21.18 2.41
C ARG A 248 -22.08 -21.86 2.83
N LEU A 249 -21.05 -21.09 3.16
CA LEU A 249 -19.72 -21.59 3.56
C LEU A 249 -19.57 -21.82 5.06
N LEU A 250 -20.62 -21.58 5.85
CA LEU A 250 -20.61 -21.90 7.27
C LEU A 250 -20.49 -23.42 7.47
N GLU A 251 -19.63 -23.82 8.39
CA GLU A 251 -19.50 -25.21 8.80
C GLU A 251 -20.66 -25.62 9.73
N GLU A 252 -20.99 -26.92 9.76
CA GLU A 252 -21.95 -27.47 10.73
C GLU A 252 -21.45 -27.12 12.15
N ASP A 253 -22.26 -26.39 12.93
CA ASP A 253 -21.96 -25.84 14.26
C ASP A 253 -21.13 -24.54 14.34
N GLU A 254 -20.89 -23.85 13.23
CA GLU A 254 -20.26 -22.53 13.26
C GLU A 254 -21.27 -21.38 13.36
N SER A 255 -21.06 -20.45 14.30
CA SER A 255 -21.85 -19.22 14.34
C SER A 255 -21.42 -18.25 13.24
N LEU A 256 -22.38 -17.49 12.70
CA LEU A 256 -22.10 -16.42 11.74
C LEU A 256 -21.06 -15.41 12.28
N GLU A 257 -21.13 -15.09 13.56
CA GLU A 257 -20.16 -14.18 14.18
C GLU A 257 -18.73 -14.71 14.07
N LYS A 258 -18.52 -16.02 14.27
CA LYS A 258 -17.22 -16.67 14.09
C LYS A 258 -16.78 -16.65 12.63
N PHE A 259 -17.69 -16.87 11.70
CA PHE A 259 -17.42 -16.76 10.25
C PHE A 259 -16.98 -15.35 9.84
N LEU A 260 -17.69 -14.32 10.33
CA LEU A 260 -17.39 -12.90 10.07
C LEU A 260 -16.02 -12.46 10.60
N ARG A 261 -15.43 -13.23 11.53
CA ARG A 261 -14.11 -12.96 12.11
C ARG A 261 -12.97 -13.55 11.28
N LEU A 262 -13.27 -14.38 10.26
CA LEU A 262 -12.25 -15.01 9.45
C LEU A 262 -11.58 -14.01 8.50
N PRO A 263 -10.26 -14.13 8.29
CA PRO A 263 -9.59 -13.35 7.27
C PRO A 263 -10.07 -13.79 5.87
N PRO A 264 -10.13 -12.88 4.88
CA PRO A 264 -10.61 -13.17 3.53
C PRO A 264 -9.95 -14.38 2.86
N GLU A 265 -8.66 -14.62 3.12
CA GLU A 265 -7.94 -15.78 2.57
C GLU A 265 -8.50 -17.12 3.07
N GLN A 266 -8.98 -17.18 4.32
CA GLN A 266 -9.62 -18.38 4.86
C GLN A 266 -11.02 -18.57 4.29
N ILE A 267 -11.75 -17.47 4.04
CA ILE A 267 -13.04 -17.52 3.34
C ILE A 267 -12.85 -18.05 1.92
N LEU A 268 -11.83 -17.58 1.18
CA LEU A 268 -11.48 -18.12 -0.14
C LEU A 268 -11.13 -19.61 -0.09
N LEU A 269 -10.38 -20.04 0.93
CA LEU A 269 -10.03 -21.45 1.07
C LEU A 269 -11.27 -22.31 1.32
N ARG A 270 -12.22 -21.85 2.13
CA ARG A 270 -13.50 -22.52 2.34
C ARG A 270 -14.35 -22.55 1.08
N TRP A 271 -14.43 -21.43 0.36
CA TRP A 271 -15.09 -21.35 -0.93
C TRP A 271 -14.52 -22.34 -1.94
N PHE A 272 -13.19 -22.40 -2.05
CA PHE A 272 -12.51 -23.32 -2.94
C PHE A 272 -12.87 -24.78 -2.60
N ASN A 273 -12.77 -25.13 -1.31
CA ASN A 273 -13.07 -26.48 -0.82
C ASN A 273 -14.55 -26.85 -0.92
N TYR A 274 -15.46 -25.89 -0.74
CA TYR A 274 -16.89 -26.08 -0.93
C TYR A 274 -17.17 -26.63 -2.34
N HIS A 275 -16.60 -25.99 -3.35
CA HIS A 275 -16.76 -26.40 -4.75
C HIS A 275 -16.07 -27.72 -5.07
N LEU A 276 -14.87 -27.97 -4.56
CA LEU A 276 -14.21 -29.27 -4.73
C LEU A 276 -15.04 -30.41 -4.11
N LYS A 277 -15.58 -30.19 -2.90
CA LYS A 277 -16.44 -31.17 -2.21
C LYS A 277 -17.72 -31.44 -3.00
N ALA A 278 -18.38 -30.40 -3.51
CA ALA A 278 -19.54 -30.52 -4.38
C ALA A 278 -19.22 -31.29 -5.68
N ALA A 279 -18.00 -31.13 -6.19
CA ALA A 279 -17.48 -31.84 -7.37
C ALA A 279 -17.06 -33.31 -7.09
N GLY A 280 -17.18 -33.79 -5.85
CA GLY A 280 -16.73 -35.11 -5.41
C GLY A 280 -15.21 -35.26 -5.30
N TRP A 281 -14.47 -34.16 -5.26
CA TRP A 281 -13.00 -34.14 -5.29
C TRP A 281 -12.40 -33.86 -3.90
N HIS A 282 -11.69 -34.85 -3.36
CA HIS A 282 -11.25 -34.86 -1.95
C HIS A 282 -9.72 -34.76 -1.79
N ARG A 283 -9.00 -34.14 -2.75
CA ARG A 283 -7.55 -33.95 -2.66
C ARG A 283 -7.18 -32.73 -1.79
N THR A 284 -5.93 -32.69 -1.33
CA THR A 284 -5.34 -31.53 -0.64
C THR A 284 -5.42 -30.27 -1.48
N THR A 285 -5.47 -29.09 -0.87
CA THR A 285 -5.59 -27.77 -1.51
C THR A 285 -4.34 -27.31 -2.29
N ASP A 286 -3.40 -28.22 -2.60
CA ASP A 286 -2.26 -27.88 -3.45
C ASP A 286 -2.74 -27.63 -4.88
N VAL A 287 -2.31 -26.53 -5.48
CA VAL A 287 -2.77 -26.08 -6.80
C VAL A 287 -1.70 -26.19 -7.89
N LYS A 288 -0.47 -26.57 -7.51
CA LYS A 288 0.71 -26.57 -8.39
C LYS A 288 0.61 -27.53 -9.57
N ASP A 289 -0.16 -28.59 -9.41
CA ASP A 289 -0.39 -29.59 -10.46
C ASP A 289 -1.56 -29.24 -11.39
N GLY A 290 -2.26 -28.12 -11.16
CA GLY A 290 -3.39 -27.65 -11.97
C GLY A 290 -4.67 -28.49 -11.86
N GLU A 291 -4.69 -29.58 -11.09
CA GLU A 291 -5.85 -30.49 -11.05
C GLU A 291 -7.02 -29.86 -10.30
N ASN A 292 -6.73 -29.28 -9.14
CA ASN A 292 -7.74 -28.59 -8.33
C ASN A 292 -8.37 -27.41 -9.09
N TYR A 293 -7.59 -26.65 -9.86
CA TYR A 293 -8.14 -25.61 -10.71
C TYR A 293 -8.98 -26.16 -11.86
N THR A 294 -8.58 -27.28 -12.47
CA THR A 294 -9.37 -27.94 -13.52
C THR A 294 -10.76 -28.32 -12.98
N VAL A 295 -10.80 -28.92 -11.80
CA VAL A 295 -12.06 -29.33 -11.16
C VAL A 295 -12.89 -28.12 -10.75
N LEU A 296 -12.26 -27.11 -10.13
CA LEU A 296 -12.95 -25.89 -9.71
C LEU A 296 -13.60 -25.16 -10.90
N LEU A 297 -12.84 -24.90 -11.97
CA LEU A 297 -13.36 -24.20 -13.15
C LEU A 297 -14.51 -24.99 -13.81
N ASN A 298 -14.41 -26.32 -13.86
CA ASN A 298 -15.51 -27.16 -14.34
C ASN A 298 -16.72 -27.14 -13.40
N GLN A 299 -16.52 -27.06 -12.08
CA GLN A 299 -17.62 -26.97 -11.12
C GLN A 299 -18.35 -25.62 -11.25
N LEU A 300 -17.61 -24.53 -11.42
CA LEU A 300 -18.18 -23.19 -11.58
C LEU A 300 -18.88 -23.00 -12.92
N ALA A 301 -18.35 -23.60 -13.99
CA ALA A 301 -18.89 -23.44 -15.35
C ALA A 301 -18.73 -24.73 -16.17
N PRO A 302 -19.55 -25.77 -15.91
CA PRO A 302 -19.41 -27.08 -16.54
C PRO A 302 -19.58 -27.06 -18.06
N ASP A 303 -20.40 -26.14 -18.58
CA ASP A 303 -20.65 -25.99 -20.02
C ASP A 303 -19.47 -25.38 -20.79
N LEU A 304 -18.59 -24.65 -20.11
CA LEU A 304 -17.46 -23.93 -20.72
C LEU A 304 -16.11 -24.62 -20.41
N CYS A 305 -15.97 -25.13 -19.19
CA CYS A 305 -14.71 -25.65 -18.66
C CYS A 305 -14.80 -27.16 -18.51
N SER A 306 -14.04 -27.91 -19.33
CA SER A 306 -13.98 -29.37 -19.27
C SER A 306 -12.93 -29.87 -18.28
N ARG A 307 -13.13 -31.09 -17.75
CA ARG A 307 -12.12 -31.84 -16.97
C ARG A 307 -11.06 -32.54 -17.84
N ALA A 308 -11.05 -32.33 -19.16
CA ALA A 308 -10.04 -32.88 -20.06
C ALA A 308 -8.57 -32.67 -19.61
N PRO A 309 -8.18 -31.51 -19.01
CA PRO A 309 -6.80 -31.30 -18.56
C PRO A 309 -6.31 -32.33 -17.52
N LEU A 310 -7.19 -32.99 -16.78
CA LEU A 310 -6.80 -34.05 -15.83
C LEU A 310 -6.12 -35.26 -16.50
N ARG A 311 -6.25 -35.41 -17.82
CA ARG A 311 -5.60 -36.49 -18.59
C ARG A 311 -4.22 -36.09 -19.11
N GLU A 312 -3.87 -34.81 -19.05
CA GLU A 312 -2.57 -34.31 -19.50
C GLU A 312 -1.49 -34.69 -18.48
N ASN A 313 -0.36 -35.24 -18.94
CA ASN A 313 0.73 -35.66 -18.04
C ASN A 313 1.75 -34.55 -17.83
N ASP A 314 1.94 -33.68 -18.82
CA ASP A 314 2.86 -32.56 -18.71
C ASP A 314 2.22 -31.42 -17.90
N LEU A 315 2.82 -31.08 -16.76
CA LEU A 315 2.28 -30.08 -15.84
C LEU A 315 2.16 -28.70 -16.48
N PHE A 316 3.11 -28.33 -17.34
CA PHE A 316 3.09 -27.03 -18.00
C PHE A 316 1.96 -26.95 -19.04
N SER A 317 1.81 -27.98 -19.85
CA SER A 317 0.71 -28.11 -20.82
C SER A 317 -0.65 -28.15 -20.13
N ARG A 318 -0.76 -28.85 -18.99
CA ARG A 318 -1.97 -28.86 -18.17
C ARG A 318 -2.28 -27.47 -17.61
N ALA A 319 -1.27 -26.78 -17.07
CA ALA A 319 -1.42 -25.43 -16.55
C ALA A 319 -1.90 -24.44 -17.64
N GLU A 320 -1.38 -24.55 -18.87
CA GLU A 320 -1.89 -23.75 -19.99
C GLU A 320 -3.35 -24.09 -20.32
N GLN A 321 -3.73 -25.38 -20.37
CA GLN A 321 -5.14 -25.76 -20.60
C GLN A 321 -6.08 -25.28 -19.47
N VAL A 322 -5.62 -25.27 -18.21
CA VAL A 322 -6.35 -24.68 -17.08
C VAL A 322 -6.58 -23.19 -17.31
N LEU A 323 -5.55 -22.45 -17.70
CA LEU A 323 -5.65 -21.02 -17.94
C LEU A 323 -6.50 -20.68 -19.18
N GLN A 324 -6.50 -21.54 -20.20
CA GLN A 324 -7.42 -21.44 -21.34
C GLN A 324 -8.88 -21.67 -20.91
N ASN A 325 -9.15 -22.56 -19.95
CA ASN A 325 -10.48 -22.67 -19.36
C ASN A 325 -10.87 -21.40 -18.58
N ALA A 326 -9.94 -20.84 -17.79
CA ALA A 326 -10.17 -19.58 -17.08
C ALA A 326 -10.42 -18.40 -18.04
N GLU A 327 -9.78 -18.40 -19.21
CA GLU A 327 -9.98 -17.38 -20.25
C GLU A 327 -11.42 -17.36 -20.78
N LYS A 328 -12.08 -18.52 -20.89
CA LYS A 328 -13.50 -18.62 -21.27
C LYS A 328 -14.44 -17.93 -20.27
N LEU A 329 -13.99 -17.75 -19.04
CA LEU A 329 -14.68 -17.02 -17.96
C LEU A 329 -14.19 -15.58 -17.83
N ASN A 330 -13.34 -15.09 -18.75
CA ASN A 330 -12.65 -13.81 -18.65
C ASN A 330 -11.83 -13.67 -17.34
N CYS A 331 -11.32 -14.80 -16.82
CA CYS A 331 -10.63 -14.90 -15.53
C CYS A 331 -9.13 -15.23 -15.64
N ARG A 332 -8.56 -15.27 -16.86
CA ARG A 332 -7.11 -15.46 -17.06
C ARG A 332 -6.35 -14.17 -16.69
N LYS A 333 -6.18 -13.95 -15.38
CA LYS A 333 -5.46 -12.82 -14.79
C LYS A 333 -4.50 -13.31 -13.71
N TYR A 334 -3.39 -12.61 -13.54
CA TYR A 334 -2.36 -12.82 -12.50
C TYR A 334 -1.54 -14.11 -12.58
N LEU A 335 -2.00 -15.14 -13.29
CA LEU A 335 -1.38 -16.46 -13.26
C LEU A 335 -0.98 -16.90 -14.67
N SER A 336 0.29 -17.26 -14.81
CA SER A 336 0.89 -17.88 -16.00
C SER A 336 1.14 -19.38 -15.77
N PRO A 337 1.30 -20.21 -16.82
CA PRO A 337 1.60 -21.64 -16.63
C PRO A 337 2.86 -21.87 -15.79
N GLN A 338 3.89 -21.04 -16.00
CA GLN A 338 5.13 -21.07 -15.25
C GLN A 338 4.90 -20.81 -13.76
N SER A 339 4.17 -19.75 -13.42
CA SER A 339 3.90 -19.36 -12.03
C SER A 339 2.96 -20.32 -11.29
N LEU A 340 2.03 -20.96 -12.02
CA LEU A 340 1.17 -22.02 -11.49
C LEU A 340 2.00 -23.23 -11.08
N VAL A 341 2.81 -23.77 -11.99
CA VAL A 341 3.66 -24.95 -11.73
C VAL A 341 4.72 -24.66 -10.67
N ALA A 342 5.29 -23.44 -10.66
CA ALA A 342 6.18 -22.98 -9.61
C ALA A 342 5.48 -22.84 -8.25
N GLY A 343 4.15 -22.74 -8.23
CA GLY A 343 3.35 -22.59 -7.03
C GLY A 343 3.54 -21.24 -6.36
N ASN A 344 3.58 -20.17 -7.15
CA ASN A 344 3.72 -18.82 -6.60
C ASN A 344 2.50 -18.50 -5.70
N PRO A 345 2.66 -18.32 -4.38
CA PRO A 345 1.53 -18.16 -3.46
C PRO A 345 0.74 -16.87 -3.72
N LYS A 346 1.40 -15.77 -4.12
CA LYS A 346 0.75 -14.49 -4.35
C LYS A 346 -0.11 -14.53 -5.62
N LEU A 347 0.45 -15.05 -6.71
CA LEU A 347 -0.23 -15.12 -8.00
C LEU A 347 -1.40 -16.12 -7.96
N ASN A 348 -1.24 -17.26 -7.27
CA ASN A 348 -2.34 -18.21 -7.05
C ASN A 348 -3.46 -17.59 -6.19
N LEU A 349 -3.10 -16.88 -5.10
CA LEU A 349 -4.10 -16.17 -4.29
C LEU A 349 -4.85 -15.12 -5.13
N ALA A 350 -4.13 -14.35 -5.95
CA ALA A 350 -4.74 -13.32 -6.78
C ALA A 350 -5.68 -13.92 -7.84
N PHE A 351 -5.29 -15.02 -8.48
CA PHE A 351 -6.13 -15.75 -9.41
C PHE A 351 -7.40 -16.29 -8.75
N VAL A 352 -7.28 -16.92 -7.58
CA VAL A 352 -8.42 -17.44 -6.81
C VAL A 352 -9.37 -16.32 -6.39
N ALA A 353 -8.84 -15.21 -5.87
CA ALA A 353 -9.64 -14.05 -5.48
C ALA A 353 -10.36 -13.43 -6.67
N ASN A 354 -9.69 -13.28 -7.82
CA ASN A 354 -10.31 -12.80 -9.05
C ASN A 354 -11.43 -13.73 -9.55
N LEU A 355 -11.21 -15.04 -9.48
CA LEU A 355 -12.21 -16.04 -9.85
C LEU A 355 -13.44 -15.96 -8.94
N PHE A 356 -13.24 -15.86 -7.61
CA PHE A 356 -14.33 -15.66 -6.66
C PHE A 356 -15.11 -14.37 -6.95
N ASN A 357 -14.41 -13.24 -7.10
CA ASN A 357 -15.03 -11.91 -7.30
C ASN A 357 -15.87 -11.81 -8.58
N THR A 358 -15.67 -12.72 -9.54
CA THR A 358 -16.41 -12.74 -10.82
C THR A 358 -17.40 -13.90 -10.91
N HIS A 359 -17.09 -15.04 -10.28
CA HIS A 359 -17.87 -16.26 -10.32
C HIS A 359 -17.92 -16.93 -8.93
N PRO A 360 -18.65 -16.35 -7.94
CA PRO A 360 -18.79 -16.99 -6.63
C PRO A 360 -19.41 -18.38 -6.72
N GLY A 361 -20.37 -18.58 -7.63
CA GLY A 361 -20.98 -19.90 -7.86
C GLY A 361 -21.72 -20.47 -6.65
N LEU A 362 -22.08 -19.65 -5.66
CA LEU A 362 -22.86 -20.06 -4.50
C LEU A 362 -24.34 -19.76 -4.75
N ASP A 363 -25.22 -20.66 -4.29
CA ASP A 363 -26.66 -20.48 -4.43
C ASP A 363 -27.11 -19.24 -3.63
N PRO A 364 -27.92 -18.35 -4.23
CA PRO A 364 -28.51 -17.22 -3.52
C PRO A 364 -29.25 -17.67 -2.26
N LEU A 365 -29.26 -16.83 -1.24
CA LEU A 365 -30.09 -17.04 -0.05
C LEU A 365 -31.53 -16.61 -0.32
N GLU A 366 -32.48 -17.42 0.13
CA GLU A 366 -33.88 -16.98 0.24
C GLU A 366 -34.00 -15.86 1.29
N GLU A 367 -35.02 -15.00 1.20
CA GLU A 367 -35.17 -13.86 2.15
C GLU A 367 -35.20 -14.32 3.62
N VAL A 368 -35.77 -15.50 3.89
CA VAL A 368 -35.83 -16.09 5.23
C VAL A 368 -34.50 -16.65 5.72
N GLU A 369 -33.56 -16.94 4.81
CA GLU A 369 -32.22 -17.45 5.12
C GLU A 369 -31.21 -16.31 5.31
N ARG A 370 -31.57 -15.06 4.95
CA ARG A 370 -30.64 -13.92 5.03
C ARG A 370 -30.33 -13.61 6.49
N PRO A 371 -29.05 -13.65 6.89
CA PRO A 371 -28.69 -13.33 8.26
C PRO A 371 -28.91 -11.85 8.56
N GLU A 372 -29.44 -11.55 9.75
CA GLU A 372 -29.35 -10.20 10.30
C GLU A 372 -27.89 -9.92 10.67
N LEU A 373 -27.28 -8.99 9.95
CA LEU A 373 -25.91 -8.58 10.22
C LEU A 373 -25.88 -7.59 11.40
N PRO A 374 -24.91 -7.71 12.33
CA PRO A 374 -24.79 -6.80 13.47
C PRO A 374 -24.51 -5.36 13.03
N ASP A 375 -24.97 -4.40 13.85
CA ASP A 375 -24.94 -2.97 13.55
C ASP A 375 -23.50 -2.41 13.48
N VAL A 376 -23.23 -1.56 12.47
CA VAL A 376 -21.88 -1.22 11.98
C VAL A 376 -21.19 -0.12 12.83
N GLU A 377 -21.90 0.50 13.76
CA GLU A 377 -21.42 1.71 14.43
C GLU A 377 -20.17 1.49 15.31
N GLY A 378 -20.10 0.34 15.99
CA GLY A 378 -18.92 -0.12 16.75
C GLY A 378 -17.80 -0.74 15.90
N ASP A 379 -18.12 -1.17 14.67
CA ASP A 379 -17.18 -1.79 13.72
C ASP A 379 -16.17 -0.76 13.18
N ARG A 380 -16.58 0.51 13.07
CA ARG A 380 -15.71 1.56 12.51
C ARG A 380 -14.54 1.94 13.43
N GLU A 381 -14.77 2.13 14.73
CA GLU A 381 -13.68 2.39 15.69
C GLU A 381 -12.73 1.19 15.75
N ALA A 382 -13.27 -0.03 15.75
CA ALA A 382 -12.48 -1.25 15.76
C ALA A 382 -11.55 -1.33 14.54
N ARG A 383 -12.06 -1.00 13.35
CA ARG A 383 -11.27 -0.94 12.11
C ARG A 383 -10.15 0.08 12.19
N VAL A 384 -10.43 1.30 12.68
CA VAL A 384 -9.41 2.35 12.84
C VAL A 384 -8.30 1.88 13.78
N PHE A 385 -8.66 1.23 14.89
CA PHE A 385 -7.71 0.70 15.86
C PHE A 385 -6.91 -0.50 15.32
N ALA A 386 -7.53 -1.39 14.55
CA ALA A 386 -6.83 -2.49 13.89
C ALA A 386 -5.80 -1.95 12.89
N LEU A 387 -6.18 -0.99 12.04
CA LEU A 387 -5.26 -0.34 11.10
C LEU A 387 -4.10 0.37 11.82
N TRP A 388 -4.40 1.05 12.93
CA TRP A 388 -3.37 1.68 13.76
C TRP A 388 -2.40 0.65 14.36
N LEU A 389 -2.91 -0.43 14.97
CA LEU A 389 -2.07 -1.51 15.52
C LEU A 389 -1.18 -2.13 14.43
N ASN A 390 -1.74 -2.44 13.25
CA ASN A 390 -0.99 -2.98 12.11
C ASN A 390 0.11 -2.03 11.63
N SER A 391 -0.11 -0.71 11.74
CA SER A 391 0.91 0.28 11.41
C SER A 391 2.10 0.30 12.38
N LEU A 392 1.95 -0.29 13.57
CA LEU A 392 3.04 -0.50 14.55
C LEU A 392 3.85 -1.77 14.27
N ASP A 393 3.55 -2.50 13.19
CA ASP A 393 4.24 -3.73 12.80
C ASP A 393 4.08 -4.84 13.85
N VAL A 394 2.83 -5.11 14.23
CA VAL A 394 2.45 -6.25 15.07
C VAL A 394 2.28 -7.52 14.23
N ASP A 395 2.61 -8.67 14.81
CA ASP A 395 2.51 -9.99 14.19
C ASP A 395 1.82 -10.99 15.14
N PRO A 396 0.70 -11.63 14.77
CA PRO A 396 0.06 -11.60 13.45
C PRO A 396 -0.67 -10.28 13.17
N PHE A 397 -0.97 -10.06 11.88
CA PHE A 397 -1.77 -8.92 11.41
C PHE A 397 -3.18 -8.97 12.01
N VAL A 398 -3.66 -7.83 12.52
CA VAL A 398 -5.00 -7.66 13.10
C VAL A 398 -6.03 -7.54 11.97
N ASN A 399 -6.86 -8.57 11.82
CA ASN A 399 -8.01 -8.57 10.92
C ASN A 399 -9.29 -8.25 11.69
N ASN A 400 -9.45 -8.84 12.88
CA ASN A 400 -10.58 -8.60 13.76
C ASN A 400 -10.09 -8.23 15.16
N LEU A 401 -10.31 -6.97 15.56
CA LEU A 401 -9.83 -6.44 16.83
C LEU A 401 -10.33 -7.24 18.05
N TYR A 402 -11.53 -7.79 18.01
CA TYR A 402 -12.13 -8.48 19.16
C TYR A 402 -11.66 -9.94 19.31
N VAL A 403 -11.02 -10.48 18.28
CA VAL A 403 -10.50 -11.86 18.25
C VAL A 403 -8.99 -11.88 18.37
N ASP A 404 -8.32 -11.12 17.53
CA ASP A 404 -6.87 -11.22 17.39
C ASP A 404 -6.13 -10.70 18.63
N LEU A 405 -6.80 -9.91 19.47
CA LEU A 405 -6.26 -9.41 20.73
C LEU A 405 -6.48 -10.36 21.92
N GLN A 406 -7.29 -11.42 21.78
CA GLN A 406 -7.71 -12.26 22.90
C GLN A 406 -6.56 -12.98 23.59
N ASP A 407 -5.47 -13.29 22.89
CA ASP A 407 -4.30 -13.94 23.51
C ASP A 407 -3.33 -12.97 24.18
N GLY A 408 -3.59 -11.66 24.09
CA GLY A 408 -2.81 -10.58 24.66
C GLY A 408 -1.46 -10.31 23.98
N THR A 409 -1.01 -11.13 23.03
CA THR A 409 0.32 -11.00 22.43
C THR A 409 0.45 -9.74 21.58
N ILE A 410 -0.58 -9.38 20.80
CA ILE A 410 -0.61 -8.16 20.00
C ILE A 410 -0.59 -6.91 20.88
N LEU A 411 -1.35 -6.90 21.97
CA LEU A 411 -1.34 -5.79 22.94
C LEU A 411 0.05 -5.59 23.53
N LEU A 412 0.72 -6.68 23.93
CA LEU A 412 2.08 -6.63 24.45
C LEU A 412 3.07 -6.13 23.40
N GLN A 413 2.97 -6.59 22.15
CA GLN A 413 3.81 -6.08 21.05
C GLN A 413 3.61 -4.58 20.86
N ALA A 414 2.37 -4.11 20.82
CA ALA A 414 2.08 -2.69 20.67
C ALA A 414 2.64 -1.86 21.85
N PHE A 415 2.54 -2.35 23.09
CA PHE A 415 3.20 -1.72 24.24
C PHE A 415 4.72 -1.63 24.06
N ASP A 416 5.37 -2.71 23.62
CA ASP A 416 6.82 -2.75 23.45
C ASP A 416 7.29 -1.90 22.25
N LYS A 417 6.50 -1.80 21.18
CA LYS A 417 6.77 -0.91 20.04
C LYS A 417 6.65 0.57 20.44
N MET A 418 5.67 0.92 21.28
CA MET A 418 5.52 2.27 21.82
C MET A 418 6.59 2.59 22.89
N HIS A 419 6.93 1.61 23.71
CA HIS A 419 7.91 1.71 24.80
C HIS A 419 8.89 0.53 24.75
N PRO A 420 9.97 0.65 23.97
CA PRO A 420 10.95 -0.42 23.84
C PRO A 420 11.48 -0.91 25.19
N GLY A 421 11.28 -2.20 25.49
CA GLY A 421 11.76 -2.85 26.70
C GLY A 421 10.78 -2.83 27.88
N ILE A 422 9.56 -2.32 27.72
CA ILE A 422 8.53 -2.36 28.78
C ILE A 422 8.00 -3.79 29.01
N VAL A 423 8.08 -4.64 28.00
CA VAL A 423 7.60 -6.03 28.06
C VAL A 423 8.74 -6.98 28.39
N ASP A 424 8.64 -7.67 29.51
CA ASP A 424 9.47 -8.83 29.84
C ASP A 424 8.96 -10.05 29.09
N TRP A 425 9.45 -10.26 27.87
CA TRP A 425 9.07 -11.35 26.99
C TRP A 425 9.34 -12.75 27.57
N LYS A 426 10.09 -12.88 28.66
CA LYS A 426 10.26 -14.17 29.37
C LYS A 426 9.01 -14.58 30.15
N ARG A 427 8.13 -13.64 30.47
CA ARG A 427 6.85 -13.87 31.16
C ARG A 427 5.70 -14.18 30.20
N VAL A 428 5.90 -13.94 28.90
CA VAL A 428 4.84 -14.02 27.90
C VAL A 428 4.83 -15.41 27.25
N THR A 429 3.68 -16.07 27.30
CA THR A 429 3.49 -17.33 26.56
C THR A 429 3.15 -17.01 25.10
N ARG A 430 3.92 -17.53 24.15
CA ARG A 430 3.75 -17.25 22.70
C ARG A 430 3.57 -18.48 21.81
N ARG A 431 3.68 -19.69 22.38
CA ARG A 431 3.53 -20.93 21.61
C ARG A 431 2.05 -21.22 21.41
N LEU A 432 1.60 -21.08 20.16
CA LEU A 432 0.22 -21.36 19.75
C LEU A 432 -0.05 -22.87 19.59
N PRO A 433 -1.30 -23.32 19.79
CA PRO A 433 -2.44 -22.54 20.32
C PRO A 433 -2.31 -22.32 21.84
N LEU A 434 -2.65 -21.12 22.32
CA LEU A 434 -2.70 -20.85 23.76
C LEU A 434 -4.02 -21.36 24.35
N ASN A 435 -3.94 -21.98 25.54
CA ASN A 435 -5.14 -22.25 26.33
C ASN A 435 -5.65 -20.97 27.00
N ARG A 436 -6.93 -20.95 27.39
CA ARG A 436 -7.57 -19.76 28.00
C ARG A 436 -6.82 -19.21 29.21
N PHE A 437 -6.26 -20.09 30.04
CA PHE A 437 -5.50 -19.66 31.21
C PHE A 437 -4.24 -18.85 30.83
N LYS A 438 -3.50 -19.30 29.81
CA LYS A 438 -2.34 -18.58 29.27
C LYS A 438 -2.71 -17.27 28.56
N GLN A 439 -3.85 -17.23 27.88
CA GLN A 439 -4.39 -15.99 27.32
C GLN A 439 -4.71 -14.97 28.43
N VAL A 440 -5.32 -15.42 29.53
CA VAL A 440 -5.61 -14.57 30.70
C VAL A 440 -4.33 -14.07 31.37
N GLU A 441 -3.29 -14.92 31.50
CA GLU A 441 -1.98 -14.48 32.01
C GLU A 441 -1.40 -13.33 31.17
N ASN A 442 -1.37 -13.49 29.84
CA ASN A 442 -0.85 -12.48 28.93
C ASN A 442 -1.67 -11.17 28.97
N THR A 443 -3.00 -11.26 28.91
CA THR A 443 -3.88 -10.08 28.93
C THR A 443 -3.88 -9.35 30.28
N ASN A 444 -3.79 -10.08 31.40
CA ASN A 444 -3.55 -9.47 32.71
C ASN A 444 -2.23 -8.71 32.74
N TYR A 445 -1.18 -9.26 32.12
CA TYR A 445 0.10 -8.56 32.03
C TYR A 445 -0.02 -7.27 31.21
N ALA A 446 -0.72 -7.30 30.07
CA ALA A 446 -0.99 -6.11 29.28
C ALA A 446 -1.74 -5.02 30.08
N ILE A 447 -2.76 -5.40 30.86
CA ILE A 447 -3.49 -4.46 31.73
C ILE A 447 -2.59 -3.90 32.83
N MET A 448 -1.75 -4.73 33.44
CA MET A 448 -0.79 -4.28 34.46
C MET A 448 0.18 -3.23 33.90
N ILE A 449 0.67 -3.42 32.67
CA ILE A 449 1.50 -2.42 31.97
C ILE A 449 0.71 -1.13 31.76
N GLY A 450 -0.52 -1.22 31.24
CA GLY A 450 -1.38 -0.04 31.06
C GLY A 450 -1.64 0.72 32.36
N GLN A 451 -1.86 0.02 33.48
CA GLN A 451 -1.99 0.63 34.80
C GLN A 451 -0.69 1.31 35.26
N HIS A 452 0.47 0.71 35.00
CA HIS A 452 1.77 1.32 35.28
C HIS A 452 1.99 2.61 34.48
N LEU A 453 1.52 2.63 33.23
CA LEU A 453 1.48 3.81 32.34
C LEU A 453 0.35 4.79 32.69
N ARG A 454 -0.38 4.56 33.79
CA ARG A 454 -1.48 5.40 34.31
C ARG A 454 -2.70 5.49 33.39
N TYR A 455 -2.98 4.46 32.60
CA TYR A 455 -4.22 4.39 31.85
C TYR A 455 -5.42 4.29 32.79
N THR A 456 -6.52 4.92 32.40
CA THR A 456 -7.80 4.80 33.13
C THR A 456 -8.50 3.50 32.72
N LEU A 457 -8.11 2.39 33.36
CA LEU A 457 -8.64 1.03 33.12
C LEU A 457 -9.53 0.57 34.29
N VAL A 458 -10.53 1.36 34.64
CA VAL A 458 -11.40 1.10 35.80
C VAL A 458 -12.20 -0.19 35.57
N ASN A 459 -12.11 -1.13 36.52
CA ASN A 459 -12.79 -2.42 36.51
C ASN A 459 -12.50 -3.33 35.30
N MET A 460 -11.36 -3.14 34.63
CA MET A 460 -10.94 -4.01 33.52
C MET A 460 -10.06 -5.15 34.02
N GLN A 461 -10.35 -6.38 33.61
CA GLN A 461 -9.60 -7.60 33.90
C GLN A 461 -9.12 -8.28 32.61
N GLY A 462 -8.08 -9.12 32.69
CA GLY A 462 -7.53 -9.80 31.50
C GLY A 462 -8.58 -10.70 30.84
N ALA A 463 -9.41 -11.36 31.65
CA ALA A 463 -10.52 -12.18 31.17
C ALA A 463 -11.47 -11.43 30.25
N ASP A 464 -11.72 -10.13 30.48
CA ASP A 464 -12.60 -9.34 29.63
C ASP A 464 -12.07 -9.21 28.19
N ILE A 465 -10.75 -9.13 28.04
CA ILE A 465 -10.09 -9.08 26.73
C ILE A 465 -10.10 -10.45 26.07
N VAL A 466 -9.81 -11.51 26.84
CA VAL A 466 -9.87 -12.91 26.35
C VAL A 466 -11.26 -13.27 25.86
N ASP A 467 -12.30 -12.79 26.54
CA ASP A 467 -13.69 -13.03 26.17
C ASP A 467 -14.16 -12.10 25.03
N GLY A 468 -13.30 -11.20 24.53
CA GLY A 468 -13.57 -10.34 23.38
C GLY A 468 -14.57 -9.20 23.66
N SER A 469 -14.63 -8.69 24.90
CA SER A 469 -15.55 -7.61 25.28
C SER A 469 -15.33 -6.36 24.42
N PRO A 470 -16.31 -5.91 23.60
CA PRO A 470 -16.10 -4.83 22.66
C PRO A 470 -15.70 -3.51 23.34
N THR A 471 -16.45 -3.10 24.35
CA THR A 471 -16.23 -1.84 25.08
C THR A 471 -14.85 -1.78 25.74
N LEU A 472 -14.41 -2.89 26.35
CA LEU A 472 -13.16 -2.94 27.09
C LEU A 472 -11.96 -3.09 26.15
N THR A 473 -12.10 -3.85 25.06
CA THR A 473 -11.09 -3.98 24.00
C THR A 473 -10.86 -2.64 23.30
N LEU A 474 -11.94 -1.94 22.89
CA LEU A 474 -11.82 -0.59 22.35
C LEU A 474 -11.23 0.38 23.38
N GLY A 475 -11.60 0.23 24.65
CA GLY A 475 -11.13 1.06 25.75
C GLY A 475 -9.62 1.03 25.94
N ILE A 476 -9.00 -0.16 25.99
CA ILE A 476 -7.54 -0.29 26.17
C ILE A 476 -6.79 0.21 24.94
N VAL A 477 -7.22 -0.16 23.73
CA VAL A 477 -6.53 0.25 22.49
C VAL A 477 -6.64 1.76 22.27
N TRP A 478 -7.79 2.36 22.62
CA TRP A 478 -7.94 3.81 22.64
C TRP A 478 -6.95 4.50 23.58
N GLN A 479 -6.77 3.98 24.81
CA GLN A 479 -5.81 4.55 25.76
C GLN A 479 -4.38 4.47 25.21
N MET A 480 -4.02 3.36 24.55
CA MET A 480 -2.72 3.21 23.88
C MET A 480 -2.55 4.24 22.75
N MET A 481 -3.52 4.35 21.86
CA MET A 481 -3.46 5.31 20.75
C MET A 481 -3.40 6.76 21.26
N ARG A 482 -4.20 7.10 22.28
CA ARG A 482 -4.18 8.43 22.92
C ARG A 482 -2.83 8.71 23.57
N GLU A 483 -2.24 7.73 24.24
CA GLU A 483 -0.92 7.90 24.86
C GLU A 483 0.16 8.09 23.79
N ASN A 484 0.12 7.34 22.68
CA ASN A 484 1.06 7.51 21.57
C ASN A 484 1.04 8.96 21.03
N VAL A 485 -0.15 9.51 20.80
CA VAL A 485 -0.33 10.93 20.45
C VAL A 485 0.23 11.84 21.55
N THR A 486 -0.11 11.58 22.80
CA THR A 486 0.30 12.41 23.94
C THR A 486 1.80 12.37 24.19
N GLN A 487 2.48 11.24 24.04
CA GLN A 487 3.94 11.14 24.16
C GLN A 487 4.65 11.87 23.05
N THR A 488 4.14 11.73 21.82
CA THR A 488 4.63 12.53 20.69
C THR A 488 4.52 14.01 21.04
N MET A 489 3.41 14.43 21.64
CA MET A 489 3.22 15.79 22.13
C MET A 489 4.14 16.18 23.30
N LYS A 490 4.35 15.31 24.30
CA LYS A 490 5.25 15.59 25.45
C LYS A 490 6.68 15.84 25.00
N LYS A 491 7.17 15.08 24.01
CA LYS A 491 8.50 15.30 23.40
C LYS A 491 8.62 16.71 22.77
N LEU A 492 7.51 17.29 22.35
CA LEU A 492 7.44 18.61 21.72
C LEU A 492 7.14 19.74 22.73
N SER A 493 6.69 19.39 23.93
CA SER A 493 6.39 20.35 25.00
C SER A 493 7.67 20.84 25.67
N LYS A 494 7.94 22.14 25.59
CA LYS A 494 9.09 22.79 26.25
C LYS A 494 9.09 22.61 27.78
N SER A 495 7.94 22.31 28.38
CA SER A 495 7.77 22.15 29.84
C SER A 495 7.75 20.69 30.30
N GLY A 496 7.74 19.72 29.37
CA GLY A 496 7.59 18.30 29.68
C GLY A 496 6.22 17.90 30.26
N ARG A 497 5.26 18.83 30.30
CA ARG A 497 3.89 18.58 30.80
C ARG A 497 3.00 17.94 29.74
N ASP A 498 2.12 17.06 30.20
CA ASP A 498 1.05 16.43 29.42
C ASP A 498 0.15 17.48 28.77
N ILE A 499 -0.10 17.35 27.46
CA ILE A 499 -1.03 18.21 26.72
C ILE A 499 -2.46 17.70 26.92
N THR A 500 -3.34 18.59 27.38
CA THR A 500 -4.76 18.34 27.59
C THR A 500 -5.58 18.56 26.31
N ASP A 501 -6.76 17.96 26.22
CA ASP A 501 -7.69 18.16 25.10
C ASP A 501 -7.99 19.66 24.84
N MET A 502 -8.10 20.46 25.90
CA MET A 502 -8.31 21.91 25.81
C MET A 502 -7.11 22.66 25.23
N GLU A 503 -5.89 22.20 25.51
CA GLU A 503 -4.68 22.77 24.92
C GLU A 503 -4.56 22.39 23.44
N MET A 504 -4.98 21.18 23.05
CA MET A 504 -5.06 20.80 21.63
C MET A 504 -6.07 21.66 20.86
N ILE A 505 -7.25 21.92 21.44
CA ILE A 505 -8.26 22.81 20.85
C ILE A 505 -7.73 24.25 20.74
N ARG A 506 -7.04 24.75 21.77
CA ARG A 506 -6.39 26.05 21.72
C ARG A 506 -5.36 26.12 20.59
N TRP A 507 -4.49 25.11 20.50
CA TRP A 507 -3.51 25.00 19.41
C TRP A 507 -4.17 24.99 18.03
N ALA A 508 -5.27 24.24 17.86
CA ALA A 508 -5.98 24.17 16.59
C ALA A 508 -6.52 25.55 16.18
N ASN A 509 -7.17 26.25 17.12
CA ASN A 509 -7.69 27.61 16.91
C ASN A 509 -6.60 28.66 16.63
N GLU A 510 -5.45 28.56 17.29
CA GLU A 510 -4.29 29.42 17.03
C GLU A 510 -3.64 29.13 15.67
N THR A 511 -3.61 27.86 15.28
CA THR A 511 -3.08 27.40 13.99
C THR A 511 -3.94 27.89 12.84
N VAL A 512 -5.27 27.82 12.96
CA VAL A 512 -6.22 28.43 12.01
C VAL A 512 -5.95 29.93 11.83
N GLN A 513 -5.76 30.67 12.93
CA GLN A 513 -5.45 32.09 12.89
C GLN A 513 -4.12 32.38 12.21
N ARG A 514 -3.08 31.57 12.46
CA ARG A 514 -1.78 31.65 11.79
C ARG A 514 -1.91 31.45 10.28
N GLY A 515 -2.84 30.59 9.85
CA GLY A 515 -3.20 30.37 8.44
C GLY A 515 -4.09 31.47 7.83
N GLY A 516 -4.37 32.55 8.55
CA GLY A 516 -5.14 33.70 8.06
C GLY A 516 -6.67 33.49 8.07
N LYS A 517 -7.17 32.49 8.80
CA LYS A 517 -8.60 32.16 8.90
C LYS A 517 -9.15 32.48 10.29
N THR A 518 -10.47 32.59 10.41
CA THR A 518 -11.14 33.09 11.63
C THR A 518 -12.04 32.07 12.33
N SER A 519 -12.27 30.90 11.72
CA SER A 519 -13.09 29.85 12.33
C SER A 519 -12.50 29.37 13.65
N LYS A 520 -13.35 29.02 14.61
CA LYS A 520 -12.93 28.49 15.91
C LYS A 520 -13.86 27.38 16.36
N VAL A 521 -13.32 26.48 17.18
CA VAL A 521 -14.08 25.42 17.85
C VAL A 521 -13.86 25.48 19.36
N SER A 522 -14.89 25.07 20.10
CA SER A 522 -14.87 25.07 21.58
C SER A 522 -14.43 23.74 22.18
N SER A 523 -14.63 22.63 21.46
CA SER A 523 -14.30 21.27 21.89
C SER A 523 -14.24 20.32 20.68
N PHE A 524 -13.78 19.08 20.87
CA PHE A 524 -13.82 18.05 19.82
C PHE A 524 -15.23 17.55 19.48
N LYS A 525 -16.27 18.02 20.17
CA LYS A 525 -17.70 17.73 19.88
C LYS A 525 -18.39 18.87 19.12
N ASP A 526 -17.66 19.93 18.77
CA ASP A 526 -18.21 21.11 18.12
C ASP A 526 -18.76 20.76 16.73
N SER A 527 -19.97 21.22 16.40
CA SER A 527 -20.61 20.89 15.13
C SER A 527 -19.90 21.52 13.92
N SER A 528 -19.02 22.50 14.12
CA SER A 528 -18.25 23.13 13.05
C SER A 528 -17.34 22.13 12.32
N PHE A 529 -16.90 21.06 13.00
CA PHE A 529 -16.16 19.96 12.36
C PHE A 529 -16.96 19.28 11.24
N LYS A 530 -18.29 19.25 11.37
CA LYS A 530 -19.18 18.55 10.43
C LYS A 530 -19.10 19.07 9.01
N THR A 531 -18.68 20.33 8.82
CA THR A 531 -18.56 20.97 7.51
C THR A 531 -17.29 20.55 6.75
N GLY A 532 -16.31 19.96 7.44
CA GLY A 532 -14.96 19.71 6.92
C GLY A 532 -14.10 20.97 6.71
N VAL A 533 -14.67 22.18 6.84
CA VAL A 533 -13.95 23.44 6.58
C VAL A 533 -12.91 23.71 7.66
N PHE A 534 -13.28 23.53 8.94
CA PHE A 534 -12.36 23.79 10.05
C PHE A 534 -11.09 22.92 9.98
N VAL A 535 -11.20 21.65 9.58
CA VAL A 535 -10.02 20.78 9.45
C VAL A 535 -9.13 21.21 8.27
N CYS A 536 -9.71 21.72 7.18
CA CYS A 536 -8.94 22.34 6.10
C CYS A 536 -8.21 23.60 6.59
N ASP A 537 -8.87 24.44 7.39
CA ASP A 537 -8.26 25.64 7.95
C ASP A 537 -7.08 25.33 8.89
N VAL A 538 -7.20 24.27 9.70
CA VAL A 538 -6.08 23.78 10.51
C VAL A 538 -4.90 23.35 9.62
N LEU A 539 -5.16 22.57 8.57
CA LEU A 539 -4.12 22.10 7.65
C LEU A 539 -3.36 23.25 6.98
N ASN A 540 -4.08 24.26 6.49
CA ASN A 540 -3.46 25.45 5.92
C ASN A 540 -2.64 26.22 6.98
N GLY A 541 -3.07 26.21 8.24
CA GLY A 541 -2.31 26.80 9.34
C GLY A 541 -1.04 26.02 9.72
N VAL A 542 -1.03 24.70 9.53
CA VAL A 542 0.14 23.83 9.75
C VAL A 542 1.16 24.01 8.62
N ARG A 543 0.69 23.96 7.37
CA ARG A 543 1.52 24.21 6.19
C ARG A 543 0.78 25.19 5.26
N PRO A 544 1.12 26.49 5.31
CA PRO A 544 0.51 27.49 4.44
C PRO A 544 0.63 27.10 2.96
N GLY A 545 -0.48 27.18 2.23
CA GLY A 545 -0.55 26.82 0.82
C GLY A 545 -0.73 25.32 0.53
N SER A 546 -0.84 24.47 1.56
CA SER A 546 -1.17 23.04 1.38
C SER A 546 -2.62 22.78 1.01
N VAL A 547 -3.50 23.77 1.24
CA VAL A 547 -4.93 23.71 0.96
C VAL A 547 -5.25 24.70 -0.15
N ASP A 548 -5.79 24.18 -1.25
CA ASP A 548 -6.40 24.98 -2.30
C ASP A 548 -7.88 25.22 -1.96
N TYR A 549 -8.18 26.43 -1.48
CA TYR A 549 -9.55 26.80 -1.12
C TYR A 549 -10.51 26.89 -2.30
N ALA A 550 -10.03 26.90 -3.55
CA ALA A 550 -10.92 26.76 -4.70
C ALA A 550 -11.58 25.36 -4.75
N MET A 551 -10.96 24.37 -4.10
CA MET A 551 -11.45 23.00 -4.01
C MET A 551 -12.32 22.73 -2.78
N VAL A 552 -12.42 23.69 -1.86
CA VAL A 552 -13.11 23.57 -0.57
C VAL A 552 -14.48 24.25 -0.66
N SER A 553 -15.54 23.47 -0.49
CA SER A 553 -16.92 23.97 -0.46
C SER A 553 -17.27 24.56 0.91
N ARG A 554 -18.46 25.17 1.04
CA ARG A 554 -18.95 25.63 2.34
C ARG A 554 -19.39 24.49 3.28
N GLY A 555 -19.52 23.25 2.79
CA GLY A 555 -19.95 22.12 3.62
C GLY A 555 -21.39 22.23 4.11
N THR A 556 -22.28 22.86 3.33
CA THR A 556 -23.68 23.12 3.73
C THR A 556 -24.60 21.91 3.60
N ASN A 557 -24.20 20.92 2.80
CA ASN A 557 -24.88 19.63 2.67
C ASN A 557 -23.89 18.49 2.94
N LEU A 558 -24.41 17.27 3.07
CA LEU A 558 -23.63 16.09 3.45
C LEU A 558 -22.54 15.75 2.43
N GLU A 559 -22.84 15.83 1.14
CA GLU A 559 -21.88 15.52 0.07
C GLU A 559 -20.72 16.52 0.04
N ASP A 560 -21.02 17.81 0.11
CA ASP A 560 -20.04 18.89 0.20
C ASP A 560 -19.12 18.72 1.40
N ALA A 561 -19.70 18.39 2.56
CA ALA A 561 -18.95 18.14 3.79
C ALA A 561 -18.06 16.90 3.68
N LYS A 562 -18.58 15.82 3.08
CA LYS A 562 -17.84 14.57 2.84
C LYS A 562 -16.66 14.80 1.88
N LEU A 563 -16.86 15.57 0.82
CA LEU A 563 -15.80 15.97 -0.12
C LEU A 563 -14.73 16.83 0.56
N ASN A 564 -15.12 17.78 1.42
CA ASN A 564 -14.17 18.57 2.20
C ASN A 564 -13.35 17.67 3.15
N ALA A 565 -14.00 16.74 3.85
CA ALA A 565 -13.33 15.82 4.77
C ALA A 565 -12.37 14.87 4.04
N LYS A 566 -12.78 14.31 2.89
CA LYS A 566 -11.92 13.48 2.02
C LYS A 566 -10.69 14.25 1.51
N TYR A 567 -10.90 15.49 1.09
CA TYR A 567 -9.82 16.39 0.68
C TYR A 567 -8.86 16.65 1.84
N ALA A 568 -9.38 17.01 3.02
CA ALA A 568 -8.57 17.28 4.21
C ALA A 568 -7.72 16.07 4.63
N ILE A 569 -8.28 14.86 4.63
CA ILE A 569 -7.55 13.62 4.93
C ILE A 569 -6.40 13.42 3.92
N SER A 570 -6.67 13.63 2.63
CA SER A 570 -5.66 13.47 1.59
C SER A 570 -4.54 14.52 1.68
N VAL A 571 -4.87 15.77 2.01
CA VAL A 571 -3.88 16.83 2.29
C VAL A 571 -3.07 16.50 3.55
N ALA A 572 -3.70 16.00 4.61
CA ALA A 572 -3.00 15.57 5.83
C ALA A 572 -1.95 14.49 5.52
N ARG A 573 -2.32 13.48 4.72
CA ARG A 573 -1.40 12.44 4.26
C ARG A 573 -0.28 12.99 3.39
N LYS A 574 -0.58 13.96 2.50
CA LYS A 574 0.40 14.65 1.64
C LYS A 574 1.50 15.36 2.45
N ILE A 575 1.13 16.02 3.55
CA ILE A 575 2.09 16.70 4.42
C ILE A 575 2.84 15.75 5.36
N GLY A 576 2.51 14.45 5.33
CA GLY A 576 3.22 13.39 6.06
C GLY A 576 2.48 12.85 7.29
N ALA A 577 1.25 13.29 7.57
CA ALA A 577 0.49 12.78 8.72
C ALA A 577 -0.04 11.35 8.47
N VAL A 578 0.08 10.49 9.47
CA VAL A 578 -0.48 9.13 9.43
C VAL A 578 -1.92 9.19 9.94
N ILE A 579 -2.89 9.08 9.03
CA ILE A 579 -4.32 9.25 9.32
C ILE A 579 -5.11 7.98 8.97
N PHE A 580 -5.77 7.44 9.98
CA PHE A 580 -6.69 6.29 9.87
C PHE A 580 -8.17 6.69 9.91
N VAL A 581 -8.45 7.97 10.14
CA VAL A 581 -9.81 8.54 10.20
C VAL A 581 -10.44 8.57 8.81
N LEU A 582 -11.74 8.30 8.72
CA LEU A 582 -12.53 8.36 7.49
C LEU A 582 -13.29 9.68 7.37
N PRO A 583 -13.72 10.08 6.16
CA PRO A 583 -14.52 11.29 5.97
C PRO A 583 -15.76 11.33 6.87
N GLU A 584 -16.42 10.18 7.03
CA GLU A 584 -17.61 9.99 7.86
C GLU A 584 -17.35 10.34 9.33
N ASP A 585 -16.15 10.07 9.85
CA ASP A 585 -15.82 10.32 11.26
C ASP A 585 -15.73 11.82 11.57
N ILE A 586 -15.31 12.62 10.58
CA ILE A 586 -15.26 14.08 10.67
C ILE A 586 -16.67 14.66 10.59
N ILE A 587 -17.46 14.25 9.59
CA ILE A 587 -18.81 14.79 9.36
C ILE A 587 -19.83 14.35 10.43
N GLU A 588 -19.64 13.18 11.04
CA GLU A 588 -20.42 12.72 12.20
C GLU A 588 -19.96 13.36 13.53
N CYS A 589 -18.82 14.06 13.54
CA CYS A 589 -18.19 14.67 14.71
C CYS A 589 -17.80 13.65 15.80
N ARG A 590 -17.09 12.59 15.41
CA ARG A 590 -16.56 11.57 16.33
C ARG A 590 -15.34 12.12 17.08
N ALA A 591 -15.59 12.69 18.25
CA ALA A 591 -14.59 13.44 19.03
C ALA A 591 -13.25 12.73 19.26
N LYS A 592 -13.27 11.42 19.58
CA LYS A 592 -12.04 10.62 19.78
C LYS A 592 -11.18 10.56 18.51
N LEU A 593 -11.81 10.32 17.37
CA LEU A 593 -11.13 10.20 16.09
C LEU A 593 -10.62 11.56 15.60
N ILE A 594 -11.41 12.62 15.78
CA ILE A 594 -10.99 14.00 15.49
C ILE A 594 -9.78 14.39 16.35
N LEU A 595 -9.74 14.00 17.62
CA LEU A 595 -8.59 14.23 18.50
C LEU A 595 -7.33 13.57 17.91
N THR A 596 -7.41 12.33 17.45
CA THR A 596 -6.25 11.64 16.83
C THR A 596 -5.79 12.32 15.54
N PHE A 597 -6.73 12.82 14.73
CA PHE A 597 -6.44 13.59 13.53
C PHE A 597 -5.65 14.88 13.88
N ILE A 598 -6.19 15.69 14.79
CA ILE A 598 -5.56 16.93 15.23
C ILE A 598 -4.20 16.66 15.90
N GLY A 599 -4.10 15.64 16.75
CA GLY A 599 -2.84 15.24 17.37
C GLY A 599 -1.76 14.83 16.35
N SER A 600 -2.16 14.16 15.27
CA SER A 600 -1.24 13.82 14.18
C SER A 600 -0.75 15.08 13.45
N LEU A 601 -1.62 16.07 13.24
CA LEU A 601 -1.22 17.34 12.63
C LEU A 601 -0.29 18.17 13.53
N MET A 602 -0.53 18.16 14.84
CA MET A 602 0.36 18.80 15.83
C MET A 602 1.78 18.22 15.75
N ALA A 603 1.89 16.89 15.60
CA ALA A 603 3.18 16.22 15.52
C ALA A 603 3.97 16.68 14.28
N ILE A 604 3.28 16.83 13.15
CA ILE A 604 3.87 17.32 11.90
C ILE A 604 4.28 18.79 12.01
N ASP A 605 3.43 19.67 12.53
CA ASP A 605 3.74 21.10 12.71
C ASP A 605 4.98 21.31 13.58
N ALA A 606 5.14 20.49 14.62
CA ALA A 606 6.29 20.61 15.50
C ALA A 606 7.56 20.01 14.90
N ALA A 607 7.47 18.89 14.18
CA ALA A 607 8.60 18.30 13.47
C ALA A 607 9.16 19.21 12.36
N GLY A 608 8.30 19.99 11.69
CA GLY A 608 8.74 20.97 10.68
C GLY A 608 9.41 22.23 11.25
N LYS A 609 9.38 22.43 12.57
CA LYS A 609 10.00 23.56 13.28
C LYS A 609 11.31 23.18 14.00
N ALA A 610 11.60 21.89 14.14
CA ALA A 610 12.85 21.34 14.65
C ALA A 610 13.85 21.18 13.50
#